data_AF-A0A0A9YEC7-F1
#
_entry.id   AF-A0A0A9YEC7-F1
#
_cell.length_a   1.000
_cell.length_b   1.000
_cell.length_c   1.000
_cell.angle_alpha   90.00
_cell.angle_beta   90.00
_cell.angle_gamma   90.00
#
_symmetry.space_group_name_H-M   'P 1'
#
loop_
_entity.id
_entity.type
_entity.pdbx_description
1 polymer ?
#
loop_
_entity_poly.entity_id
_entity_poly.type
_entity_poly.pdbx_seq_one_letter_code
_entity_poly.pdbx_strand_id
1 'polypeptide(L)'
;MDGDAHRASSSKDRKNLFLLEVMIKKVEIDADVLLKSFTFDPDKIRVIDVAAKVGFSDFYSLHIDSCGYIERGLSHKKSMESVSTTTLDLEKAPLINSSFNKTDDETVPSIQGGKSCLFPMSTFQLVNEIQKSALYVELFTKDETAIFLGKTKLFLGTNFVDVVTSSTSCTDLPISAFMRSTLPMFSMFGDVSGLIEIYIRLSCFGKSILSDFSYMHTEREKSTQMKRRCCRGGKMCYL
;
A
#
# COMPACT_ATOMS: atom_id res chain seq x y z
N MET A 1 -30.30 29.72 39.03
CA MET A 1 -28.91 29.59 38.59
C MET A 1 -28.60 28.12 38.71
N ASP A 2 -28.36 27.43 37.60
CA ASP A 2 -27.55 26.21 37.52
C ASP A 2 -27.35 25.93 36.03
N GLY A 3 -26.18 26.33 35.54
CA GLY A 3 -25.75 26.12 34.16
C GLY A 3 -24.77 24.96 34.14
N ASP A 4 -25.27 23.78 33.77
CA ASP A 4 -24.43 22.60 33.54
C ASP A 4 -23.72 22.75 32.19
N ALA A 5 -22.48 23.23 32.26
CA ALA A 5 -21.56 23.25 31.13
C ALA A 5 -21.01 21.84 30.89
N HIS A 6 -21.71 21.05 30.05
CA HIS A 6 -21.16 19.84 29.46
C HIS A 6 -19.97 20.20 28.56
N ARG A 7 -18.77 20.16 29.14
CA ARG A 7 -17.50 20.28 28.44
C ARG A 7 -17.27 18.99 27.65
N ALA A 8 -17.77 18.96 26.42
CA ALA A 8 -17.44 17.91 25.45
C ALA A 8 -15.93 17.95 25.18
N SER A 9 -15.15 17.13 25.87
CA SER A 9 -13.79 16.84 25.46
C SER A 9 -13.91 16.12 24.11
N SER A 10 -13.61 16.81 23.01
CA SER A 10 -13.49 16.15 21.71
C SER A 10 -12.33 15.17 21.82
N SER A 11 -12.65 13.91 22.11
CA SER A 11 -11.69 12.82 22.10
C SER A 11 -11.22 12.67 20.67
N LYS A 12 -10.14 13.36 20.34
CA LYS A 12 -9.49 13.28 19.03
C LYS A 12 -9.15 11.81 18.83
N ASP A 13 -9.87 11.13 17.94
CA ASP A 13 -9.69 9.70 17.66
C ASP A 13 -8.22 9.44 17.40
N ARG A 14 -7.58 8.73 18.34
CA ARG A 14 -6.15 8.47 18.27
C ARG A 14 -5.90 7.53 17.10
N LYS A 15 -5.16 8.02 16.10
CA LYS A 15 -4.74 7.21 14.94
C LYS A 15 -3.55 6.33 15.33
N ASN A 16 -3.52 5.12 14.78
CA ASN A 16 -2.37 4.22 14.78
C ASN A 16 -1.74 4.24 13.39
N LEU A 17 -0.46 3.90 13.31
CA LEU A 17 0.23 3.69 12.04
C LEU A 17 0.10 2.24 11.61
N PHE A 18 -0.43 2.02 10.41
CA PHE A 18 -0.59 0.70 9.81
C PHE A 18 0.27 0.56 8.56
N LEU A 19 0.74 -0.66 8.30
CA LEU A 19 1.41 -1.06 7.07
C LEU A 19 0.60 -2.17 6.40
N LEU A 20 0.05 -1.90 5.22
CA LEU A 20 -0.54 -2.91 4.36
C LEU A 20 0.45 -3.29 3.28
N GLU A 21 0.78 -4.56 3.20
CA GLU A 21 1.62 -5.16 2.18
C GLU A 21 0.82 -6.14 1.35
N VAL A 22 0.95 -6.00 0.03
CA VAL A 22 0.34 -6.90 -0.94
C VAL A 22 1.44 -7.34 -1.89
N MET A 23 1.60 -8.66 -2.01
CA MET A 23 2.57 -9.30 -2.88
C MET A 23 1.83 -10.23 -3.82
N ILE A 24 2.05 -10.04 -5.11
CA ILE A 24 1.59 -10.99 -6.12
C ILE A 24 2.75 -11.95 -6.36
N LYS A 25 2.50 -13.25 -6.19
CA LYS A 25 3.51 -14.31 -6.30
C LYS A 25 3.50 -14.97 -7.66
N LYS A 26 2.30 -15.20 -8.20
CA LYS A 26 2.08 -15.88 -9.47
C LYS A 26 0.83 -15.32 -10.13
N VAL A 27 0.89 -15.16 -11.44
CA VAL A 27 -0.26 -14.84 -12.29
C VAL A 27 -0.26 -15.86 -13.42
N GLU A 28 -1.37 -16.55 -13.59
CA GLU A 28 -1.64 -17.43 -14.72
C GLU A 28 -2.78 -16.81 -15.51
N ILE A 29 -2.59 -16.59 -16.81
CA ILE A 29 -3.60 -15.98 -17.68
C ILE A 29 -4.04 -17.01 -18.70
N ASP A 30 -5.34 -17.14 -18.89
CA ASP A 30 -5.93 -17.94 -19.96
C ASP A 30 -5.80 -17.18 -21.29
N ALA A 31 -4.93 -17.69 -22.16
CA ALA A 31 -4.66 -17.09 -23.47
C ALA A 31 -5.91 -17.01 -24.36
N ASP A 32 -6.84 -17.97 -24.24
CA ASP A 32 -8.04 -18.01 -25.08
C ASP A 32 -8.98 -16.84 -24.76
N VAL A 33 -8.99 -16.39 -23.51
CA VAL A 33 -9.81 -15.24 -23.07
C VAL A 33 -9.19 -13.92 -23.52
N LEU A 34 -7.86 -13.82 -23.51
CA LEU A 34 -7.16 -12.64 -24.04
C LEU A 34 -7.33 -12.49 -25.55
N LEU A 35 -7.17 -13.58 -26.30
CA LEU A 35 -7.28 -13.58 -27.76
C LEU A 35 -8.70 -13.24 -28.26
N LYS A 36 -9.74 -13.57 -27.49
CA LYS A 36 -11.12 -13.16 -27.80
C LYS A 36 -11.37 -11.68 -27.54
N SER A 37 -10.71 -11.12 -26.54
CA SER A 37 -11.00 -9.78 -26.03
C SER A 37 -10.19 -8.69 -26.74
N PHE A 38 -9.03 -9.05 -27.32
CA PHE A 38 -8.10 -8.10 -27.91
C PHE A 38 -7.38 -8.68 -29.12
N THR A 39 -6.97 -7.82 -30.05
CA THR A 39 -6.04 -8.17 -31.14
C THR A 39 -4.62 -8.27 -30.59
N PHE A 40 -4.34 -9.27 -29.74
CA PHE A 40 -2.98 -9.57 -29.34
C PHE A 40 -2.28 -10.39 -30.41
N ASP A 41 -1.00 -10.07 -30.61
CA ASP A 41 -0.08 -10.97 -31.28
C ASP A 41 0.15 -12.19 -30.37
N PRO A 42 -0.23 -13.42 -30.78
CA PRO A 42 -0.09 -14.62 -29.95
C PRO A 42 1.33 -14.85 -29.45
N ASP A 43 2.33 -14.41 -30.23
CA ASP A 43 3.74 -14.58 -29.87
C ASP A 43 4.17 -13.65 -28.72
N LYS A 44 3.46 -12.53 -28.52
CA LYS A 44 3.70 -11.60 -27.42
C LYS A 44 3.04 -12.01 -26.10
N ILE A 45 2.10 -12.97 -26.13
CA ILE A 45 1.38 -13.44 -24.94
C ILE A 45 2.29 -14.26 -24.01
N ARG A 46 3.38 -14.83 -24.54
CA ARG A 46 4.26 -15.73 -23.77
C ARG A 46 5.04 -15.02 -22.65
N VAL A 47 5.22 -13.71 -22.74
CA VAL A 47 5.93 -12.90 -21.73
C VAL A 47 5.18 -11.58 -21.55
N ILE A 48 4.08 -11.63 -20.80
CA ILE A 48 3.32 -10.42 -20.45
C ILE A 48 3.89 -9.86 -19.15
N ASP A 49 4.47 -8.67 -19.22
CA ASP A 49 4.75 -7.86 -18.04
C ASP A 49 3.43 -7.33 -17.47
N VAL A 50 3.19 -7.63 -16.19
CA VAL A 50 1.94 -7.29 -15.51
C VAL A 50 2.15 -6.16 -14.51
N ALA A 51 1.27 -5.16 -14.56
CA ALA A 51 1.06 -4.18 -13.52
C ALA A 51 -0.21 -4.51 -12.73
N ALA A 52 -0.21 -4.23 -11.43
CA ALA A 52 -1.36 -4.46 -10.58
C ALA A 52 -1.84 -3.16 -9.94
N LYS A 53 -3.14 -3.03 -9.74
CA LYS A 53 -3.73 -1.94 -8.97
C LYS A 53 -4.56 -2.56 -7.87
N VAL A 54 -4.24 -2.19 -6.64
CA VAL A 54 -4.83 -2.74 -5.43
C VAL A 54 -5.63 -1.64 -4.75
N GLY A 55 -6.90 -1.84 -4.49
CA GLY A 55 -7.71 -0.80 -3.83
C GLY A 55 -8.84 -1.37 -2.99
N PHE A 56 -9.16 -0.69 -1.90
CA PHE A 56 -10.45 -0.83 -1.24
C PHE A 56 -11.47 0.00 -2.01
N SER A 57 -12.70 -0.50 -2.14
CA SER A 57 -13.77 0.19 -2.88
C SER A 57 -13.99 1.65 -2.45
N ASP A 58 -13.79 1.95 -1.17
CA ASP A 58 -14.33 3.18 -0.57
C ASP A 58 -13.29 4.11 0.08
N PHE A 59 -12.03 3.67 0.25
CA PHE A 59 -11.10 4.40 1.12
C PHE A 59 -9.66 4.54 0.62
N TYR A 60 -9.10 3.57 -0.12
CA TYR A 60 -7.67 3.62 -0.47
C TYR A 60 -7.38 2.90 -1.78
N SER A 61 -6.59 3.53 -2.66
CA SER A 61 -6.06 2.88 -3.86
C SER A 61 -4.53 2.97 -3.90
N LEU A 62 -3.90 1.82 -4.15
CA LEU A 62 -2.48 1.59 -4.31
C LEU A 62 -2.23 1.13 -5.73
N HIS A 63 -1.45 1.91 -6.48
CA HIS A 63 -0.93 1.44 -7.74
C HIS A 63 0.36 0.65 -7.52
N ILE A 64 0.44 -0.56 -8.08
CA ILE A 64 1.57 -1.50 -7.96
C ILE A 64 2.16 -1.70 -9.35
N ASP A 65 3.20 -0.94 -9.69
CA ASP A 65 4.01 -1.27 -10.87
C ASP A 65 5.07 -2.33 -10.52
N SER A 66 5.30 -3.24 -11.46
CA SER A 66 6.42 -4.18 -11.54
C SER A 66 7.77 -3.56 -11.18
N CYS A 67 7.99 -2.28 -11.48
CA CYS A 67 9.25 -1.57 -11.22
C CYS A 67 9.50 -1.19 -9.75
N GLY A 68 8.47 -0.99 -8.93
CA GLY A 68 8.74 -0.33 -7.64
C GLY A 68 7.71 0.69 -7.20
N TYR A 69 7.22 1.49 -8.14
CA TYR A 69 6.69 2.81 -7.85
C TYR A 69 5.25 2.78 -7.32
N ILE A 70 5.00 3.66 -6.35
CA ILE A 70 3.67 3.91 -5.77
C ILE A 70 3.16 5.23 -6.34
N GLU A 71 2.09 5.17 -7.14
CA GLU A 71 1.26 6.34 -7.40
C GLU A 71 0.03 6.28 -6.48
N ARG A 72 -0.11 7.28 -5.60
CA ARG A 72 -1.29 7.39 -4.72
C ARG A 72 -2.43 8.04 -5.49
N GLY A 73 -3.40 7.25 -5.93
CA GLY A 73 -4.71 7.75 -6.33
C GLY A 73 -5.59 7.94 -5.10
N LEU A 74 -5.74 9.17 -4.61
CA LEU A 74 -6.78 9.47 -3.62
C LEU A 74 -8.14 9.41 -4.33
N SER A 75 -8.96 8.40 -4.03
CA SER A 75 -10.36 8.38 -4.47
C SER A 75 -11.08 9.57 -3.82
N HIS A 76 -11.57 10.49 -4.63
CA HIS A 76 -12.20 11.71 -4.16
C HIS A 76 -13.42 11.42 -3.27
N LYS A 77 -13.30 11.68 -1.96
CA LYS A 77 -14.30 12.38 -1.13
C LYS A 77 -13.73 12.70 0.26
N LYS A 78 -13.59 14.01 0.52
CA LYS A 78 -13.04 14.72 1.71
C LYS A 78 -11.51 14.84 1.78
N SER A 79 -11.09 16.08 1.49
CA SER A 79 -9.76 16.65 1.69
C SER A 79 -9.16 16.28 3.05
N MET A 80 -8.06 15.53 3.01
CA MET A 80 -7.03 15.53 4.06
C MET A 80 -5.75 15.91 3.34
N GLU A 81 -5.08 16.97 3.80
CA GLU A 81 -3.86 17.52 3.18
C GLU A 81 -2.83 16.42 2.93
N SER A 82 -2.35 16.37 1.69
CA SER A 82 -1.38 15.41 1.20
C SER A 82 0.02 15.70 1.76
N VAL A 83 0.70 14.65 2.22
CA VAL A 83 2.11 14.68 2.62
C VAL A 83 2.95 14.04 1.52
N SER A 84 3.87 14.82 0.96
CA SER A 84 4.92 14.37 0.06
C SER A 84 5.98 13.56 0.83
N THR A 85 6.12 12.28 0.52
CA THR A 85 7.25 11.46 1.00
C THR A 85 8.50 11.81 0.19
N THR A 86 9.51 12.36 0.87
CA THR A 86 10.85 12.55 0.32
C THR A 86 11.58 11.21 0.31
N THR A 87 12.25 10.90 -0.80
CA THR A 87 13.20 9.81 -0.96
C THR A 87 14.30 9.90 0.10
N LEU A 88 14.49 8.82 0.87
CA LEU A 88 15.70 8.59 1.65
C LEU A 88 16.52 7.56 0.88
N ASP A 89 17.65 8.00 0.32
CA ASP A 89 18.70 7.11 -0.16
C ASP A 89 19.26 6.36 1.05
N LEU A 90 18.81 5.11 1.23
CA LEU A 90 19.44 4.18 2.15
C LEU A 90 20.67 3.60 1.46
N GLU A 91 21.84 4.05 1.93
CA GLU A 91 23.11 3.44 1.62
C GLU A 91 23.15 1.97 2.05
N LYS A 92 23.85 1.21 1.20
CA LYS A 92 24.07 -0.23 1.13
C LYS A 92 24.54 -0.83 2.47
N ALA A 93 23.75 -1.74 3.05
CA ALA A 93 24.17 -2.65 4.12
C ALA A 93 24.14 -4.12 3.63
N PRO A 94 25.00 -5.01 4.16
CA PRO A 94 25.41 -6.24 3.47
C PRO A 94 24.40 -7.39 3.63
N LEU A 95 24.22 -8.13 2.54
CA LEU A 95 23.38 -9.32 2.42
C LEU A 95 23.97 -10.48 3.24
N ILE A 96 23.16 -11.03 4.16
CA ILE A 96 23.40 -12.33 4.78
C ILE A 96 22.81 -13.40 3.86
N ASN A 97 23.68 -14.26 3.34
CA ASN A 97 23.32 -15.38 2.49
C ASN A 97 22.54 -16.45 3.28
N SER A 98 21.31 -16.75 2.86
CA SER A 98 20.66 -18.02 3.17
C SER A 98 20.55 -18.84 1.88
N SER A 99 21.46 -19.79 1.74
CA SER A 99 21.51 -20.76 0.64
C SER A 99 20.26 -21.64 0.64
N PHE A 100 19.42 -21.50 -0.39
CA PHE A 100 18.41 -22.49 -0.74
C PHE A 100 18.89 -23.26 -1.97
N ASN A 101 18.93 -24.58 -1.83
CA ASN A 101 19.37 -25.51 -2.86
C ASN A 101 18.50 -25.41 -4.12
N LYS A 102 19.17 -25.30 -5.27
CA LYS A 102 18.57 -25.37 -6.61
C LYS A 102 18.25 -26.82 -6.97
N THR A 103 17.00 -27.06 -7.36
CA THR A 103 16.65 -28.11 -8.31
C THR A 103 16.14 -27.40 -9.55
N ASP A 104 16.78 -27.69 -10.69
CA ASP A 104 16.46 -27.14 -11.99
C ASP A 104 15.08 -27.64 -12.44
N ASP A 105 14.09 -26.76 -12.41
CA ASP A 105 12.78 -26.97 -13.01
C ASP A 105 12.33 -25.66 -13.68
N GLU A 106 11.61 -25.81 -14.78
CA GLU A 106 11.25 -24.82 -15.80
C GLU A 106 11.08 -23.37 -15.29
N THR A 107 11.95 -22.46 -15.77
CA THR A 107 12.06 -21.06 -15.32
C THR A 107 10.86 -20.21 -15.74
N VAL A 108 9.71 -20.40 -15.09
CA VAL A 108 8.62 -19.43 -15.14
C VAL A 108 9.12 -18.14 -14.49
N PRO A 109 9.05 -16.97 -15.14
CA PRO A 109 9.48 -15.71 -14.54
C PRO A 109 8.65 -15.44 -13.28
N SER A 110 9.23 -15.64 -12.11
CA SER A 110 8.56 -15.38 -10.84
C SER A 110 8.50 -13.87 -10.62
N ILE A 111 7.36 -13.26 -10.92
CA ILE A 111 7.09 -11.86 -10.60
C ILE A 111 7.01 -11.75 -9.07
N GLN A 112 8.10 -11.38 -8.41
CA GLN A 112 8.09 -11.05 -6.97
C GLN A 112 7.88 -9.55 -6.78
N GLY A 113 6.71 -9.06 -7.20
CA GLY A 113 6.29 -7.67 -6.99
C GLY A 113 5.54 -7.53 -5.68
N GLY A 114 6.24 -7.15 -4.61
CA GLY A 114 5.61 -6.72 -3.35
C GLY A 114 5.49 -5.20 -3.27
N LYS A 115 4.36 -4.68 -2.79
CA LYS A 115 4.23 -3.27 -2.38
C LYS A 115 3.72 -3.17 -0.98
N SER A 116 4.19 -2.12 -0.31
CA SER A 116 3.87 -1.80 1.07
C SER A 116 3.34 -0.38 1.14
N CYS A 117 2.31 -0.15 1.94
CA CYS A 117 1.76 1.16 2.19
C CYS A 117 1.64 1.44 3.67
N LEU A 118 2.31 2.49 4.13
CA LEU A 118 2.15 3.05 5.46
C LEU A 118 1.03 4.11 5.47
N PHE A 119 0.06 3.97 6.38
CA PHE A 119 -1.01 4.95 6.53
C PHE A 119 -1.48 5.10 7.98
N PRO A 120 -1.77 6.33 8.44
CA PRO A 120 -2.37 6.56 9.75
C PRO A 120 -3.90 6.44 9.70
N MET A 121 -4.48 5.60 10.56
CA MET A 121 -5.94 5.42 10.66
C MET A 121 -6.37 5.13 12.10
N SER A 122 -7.61 5.41 12.50
CA SER A 122 -8.12 4.93 13.79
C SER A 122 -8.44 3.43 13.71
N THR A 123 -8.23 2.69 14.80
CA THR A 123 -8.58 1.27 14.90
C THR A 123 -10.03 1.01 14.47
N PHE A 124 -10.97 1.84 14.96
CA PHE A 124 -12.39 1.71 14.63
C PHE A 124 -12.66 1.86 13.13
N GLN A 125 -12.06 2.88 12.50
CA GLN A 125 -12.19 3.08 11.06
C GLN A 125 -11.66 1.86 10.29
N LEU A 126 -10.46 1.38 10.63
CA LEU A 126 -9.86 0.26 9.89
C LEU A 126 -10.65 -1.04 10.04
N VAL A 127 -11.14 -1.36 11.25
CA VAL A 127 -12.00 -2.52 11.47
C VAL A 127 -13.26 -2.43 10.62
N ASN A 128 -13.90 -1.26 10.61
CA ASN A 128 -15.10 -1.02 9.83
C ASN A 128 -14.86 -1.21 8.32
N GLU A 129 -13.74 -0.71 7.79
CA GLU A 129 -13.37 -0.89 6.38
C GLU A 129 -13.08 -2.36 6.05
N ILE A 130 -12.31 -3.06 6.89
CA ILE A 130 -12.00 -4.48 6.72
C ILE A 130 -13.28 -5.33 6.65
N GLN A 131 -14.28 -5.00 7.48
CA GLN A 131 -15.53 -5.76 7.56
C GLN A 131 -16.51 -5.44 6.42
N LYS A 132 -16.51 -4.20 5.91
CA LYS A 132 -17.49 -3.74 4.92
C LYS A 132 -17.02 -3.88 3.48
N SER A 133 -15.73 -3.71 3.25
CA SER A 133 -15.20 -3.47 1.91
C SER A 133 -14.22 -4.58 1.50
N ALA A 134 -14.41 -5.09 0.29
CA ALA A 134 -13.47 -6.00 -0.32
C ALA A 134 -12.22 -5.24 -0.80
N LEU A 135 -11.09 -5.91 -0.77
CA LEU A 135 -9.89 -5.49 -1.48
C LEU A 135 -9.98 -6.00 -2.92
N TYR A 136 -9.90 -5.08 -3.87
CA TYR A 136 -9.86 -5.35 -5.30
C TYR A 136 -8.42 -5.34 -5.79
N VAL A 137 -8.10 -6.30 -6.65
CA VAL A 137 -6.83 -6.37 -7.36
C VAL A 137 -7.14 -6.44 -8.84
N GLU A 138 -6.79 -5.37 -9.56
CA GLU A 138 -6.94 -5.23 -11.00
C GLU A 138 -5.57 -5.44 -11.64
N LEU A 139 -5.48 -6.26 -12.69
CA LEU A 139 -4.26 -6.50 -13.45
C LEU A 139 -4.34 -5.84 -14.82
N PHE A 140 -3.22 -5.26 -15.22
CA PHE A 140 -3.04 -4.60 -16.51
C PHE A 140 -1.73 -5.06 -17.15
N THR A 141 -1.64 -5.00 -18.48
CA THR A 141 -0.32 -5.06 -19.13
C THR A 141 0.48 -3.80 -18.81
N LYS A 142 1.79 -3.92 -18.81
CA LYS A 142 2.71 -2.78 -18.59
C LYS A 142 2.96 -1.94 -19.85
N ASP A 143 2.37 -2.33 -20.98
CA ASP A 143 2.55 -1.66 -22.25
C ASP A 143 1.98 -0.23 -22.22
N GLU A 144 2.34 0.61 -23.19
CA GLU A 144 1.87 2.01 -23.28
C GLU A 144 0.34 2.15 -23.24
N THR A 145 -0.40 1.12 -23.67
CA THR A 145 -1.86 1.10 -23.71
C THR A 145 -2.52 0.55 -22.45
N ALA A 146 -1.76 -0.02 -21.51
CA ALA A 146 -2.21 -0.62 -20.25
C ALA A 146 -3.51 -1.44 -20.39
N ILE A 147 -3.41 -2.63 -20.99
CA ILE A 147 -4.58 -3.46 -21.30
C ILE A 147 -5.07 -4.19 -20.05
N PHE A 148 -6.35 -4.07 -19.73
CA PHE A 148 -6.95 -4.76 -18.59
C PHE A 148 -6.98 -6.28 -18.80
N LEU A 149 -6.29 -7.02 -17.92
CA LEU A 149 -6.16 -8.49 -17.96
C LEU A 149 -7.23 -9.19 -17.12
N GLY A 150 -7.68 -8.53 -16.06
CA GLY A 150 -8.71 -9.06 -15.19
C GLY A 150 -8.70 -8.42 -13.81
N LYS A 151 -9.73 -8.71 -13.03
CA LYS A 151 -9.84 -8.30 -11.63
C LYS A 151 -10.19 -9.47 -10.75
N THR A 152 -9.71 -9.42 -9.52
CA THR A 152 -10.18 -10.28 -8.44
C THR A 152 -10.57 -9.44 -7.24
N LYS A 153 -11.37 -10.01 -6.34
CA LYS A 153 -11.76 -9.39 -5.08
C LYS A 153 -11.53 -10.37 -3.94
N LEU A 154 -11.10 -9.86 -2.79
CA LEU A 154 -10.86 -10.65 -1.60
C LEU A 154 -11.33 -9.91 -0.35
N PHE A 155 -11.77 -10.64 0.65
CA PHE A 155 -12.17 -10.10 1.94
C PHE A 155 -11.08 -10.38 2.96
N LEU A 156 -10.68 -9.35 3.70
CA LEU A 156 -9.77 -9.52 4.82
C LEU A 156 -10.54 -10.18 5.97
N GLY A 157 -10.05 -11.34 6.42
CA GLY A 157 -10.73 -12.16 7.41
C GLY A 157 -10.73 -11.57 8.82
N THR A 158 -11.40 -12.26 9.74
CA THR A 158 -11.48 -11.87 11.17
C THR A 158 -10.11 -11.76 11.82
N ASN A 159 -9.13 -12.55 11.37
CA ASN A 159 -7.74 -12.46 11.85
C ASN A 159 -7.11 -11.07 11.66
N PHE A 160 -7.48 -10.33 10.62
CA PHE A 160 -7.03 -8.95 10.43
C PHE A 160 -7.72 -8.00 11.41
N VAL A 161 -9.01 -8.22 11.67
CA VAL A 161 -9.76 -7.45 12.69
C VAL A 161 -9.13 -7.65 14.06
N ASP A 162 -8.80 -8.89 14.42
CA ASP A 162 -8.23 -9.25 15.73
C ASP A 162 -6.87 -8.57 15.97
N VAL A 163 -6.02 -8.48 14.95
CA VAL A 163 -4.74 -7.75 15.04
C VAL A 163 -4.96 -6.25 15.22
N VAL A 164 -5.92 -5.68 14.49
CA VAL A 164 -6.23 -4.25 14.56
C VAL A 164 -6.81 -3.89 15.93
N THR A 165 -7.71 -4.70 16.49
CA THR A 165 -8.30 -4.47 17.82
C THR A 165 -7.29 -4.68 18.96
N SER A 166 -6.47 -5.73 18.87
CA SER A 166 -5.44 -6.06 19.88
C SER A 166 -4.34 -5.01 19.96
N SER A 167 -4.09 -4.25 18.89
CA SER A 167 -3.11 -3.17 18.88
C SER A 167 -3.40 -2.02 19.86
N THR A 168 -4.60 -1.97 20.44
CA THR A 168 -4.96 -0.94 21.43
C THR A 168 -4.41 -1.21 22.83
N SER A 169 -4.15 -2.47 23.16
CA SER A 169 -3.75 -2.92 24.50
C SER A 169 -2.38 -3.61 24.52
N CYS A 170 -1.86 -4.05 23.38
CA CYS A 170 -0.57 -4.73 23.31
C CYS A 170 0.61 -3.79 23.55
N THR A 171 1.57 -4.22 24.38
CA THR A 171 2.86 -3.55 24.59
C THR A 171 3.87 -3.89 23.50
N ASP A 172 3.72 -5.05 22.87
CA ASP A 172 4.70 -5.61 21.94
C ASP A 172 4.24 -5.30 20.51
N LEU A 173 4.93 -4.35 19.87
CA LEU A 173 4.67 -3.87 18.51
C LEU A 173 5.91 -4.10 17.62
N PRO A 174 5.76 -4.34 16.30
CA PRO A 174 4.50 -4.40 15.56
C PRO A 174 3.77 -5.74 15.69
N ILE A 175 2.44 -5.72 15.62
CA ILE A 175 1.60 -6.92 15.50
C ILE A 175 1.16 -7.05 14.06
N SER A 176 1.19 -8.26 13.51
CA SER A 176 0.88 -8.51 12.09
C SER A 176 -0.10 -9.66 11.89
N ALA A 177 -1.00 -9.49 10.93
CA ALA A 177 -1.81 -10.57 10.34
C ALA A 177 -1.30 -10.84 8.91
N PHE A 178 -1.37 -12.10 8.48
CA PHE A 178 -1.03 -12.49 7.11
C PHE A 178 -2.11 -13.40 6.51
N MET A 179 -2.19 -13.39 5.18
CA MET A 179 -3.05 -14.26 4.39
C MET A 179 -2.36 -14.60 3.08
N ARG A 180 -2.48 -15.84 2.64
CA ARG A 180 -2.11 -16.31 1.30
C ARG A 180 -3.35 -16.89 0.64
N SER A 181 -3.61 -16.52 -0.60
CA SER A 181 -4.78 -17.01 -1.33
C SER A 181 -4.47 -17.13 -2.83
N THR A 182 -5.07 -18.13 -3.46
CA THR A 182 -5.12 -18.27 -4.91
C THR A 182 -6.56 -18.03 -5.35
N LEU A 183 -6.77 -17.02 -6.19
CA LEU A 183 -8.10 -16.54 -6.56
C LEU A 183 -8.28 -16.53 -8.08
N PRO A 184 -9.49 -16.81 -8.59
CA PRO A 184 -9.80 -16.59 -9.98
C PRO A 184 -9.81 -15.09 -10.29
N MET A 185 -9.34 -14.77 -11.49
CA MET A 185 -9.44 -13.45 -12.10
C MET A 185 -10.58 -13.44 -13.09
N PHE A 186 -11.28 -12.32 -13.17
CA PHE A 186 -12.42 -12.15 -14.04
C PHE A 186 -12.17 -11.03 -15.05
N SER A 187 -12.50 -11.29 -16.31
CA SER A 187 -12.46 -10.32 -17.39
C SER A 187 -13.51 -9.22 -17.19
N MET A 188 -13.52 -8.21 -18.07
CA MET A 188 -14.56 -7.19 -18.09
C MET A 188 -15.97 -7.74 -18.37
N PHE A 189 -16.05 -8.92 -19.01
CA PHE A 189 -17.29 -9.62 -19.33
C PHE A 189 -17.73 -10.59 -18.24
N GLY A 190 -16.91 -10.81 -17.21
CA GLY A 190 -17.20 -11.73 -16.10
C GLY A 190 -16.73 -13.17 -16.33
N ASP A 191 -16.09 -13.45 -17.48
CA ASP A 191 -15.44 -14.74 -17.73
C ASP A 191 -14.17 -14.88 -16.90
N VAL A 192 -13.81 -16.10 -16.51
CA VAL A 192 -12.56 -16.37 -15.79
C VAL A 192 -11.40 -16.17 -16.77
N SER A 193 -10.57 -15.15 -16.54
CA SER A 193 -9.41 -14.84 -17.38
C SER A 193 -8.11 -15.45 -16.86
N GLY A 194 -8.12 -16.09 -15.69
CA GLY A 194 -6.93 -16.72 -15.13
C GLY A 194 -6.98 -16.92 -13.62
N LEU A 195 -5.81 -17.19 -13.03
CA LEU A 195 -5.60 -17.35 -11.58
C LEU A 195 -4.52 -16.38 -11.10
N ILE A 196 -4.69 -15.88 -9.88
CA ILE A 196 -3.70 -15.03 -9.21
C ILE A 196 -3.40 -15.56 -7.82
N GLU A 197 -2.11 -15.68 -7.49
CA GLU A 197 -1.65 -16.02 -6.16
C GLU A 197 -1.17 -14.76 -5.43
N ILE A 198 -1.85 -14.43 -4.33
CA ILE A 198 -1.66 -13.18 -3.57
C ILE A 198 -1.28 -13.51 -2.13
N TYR A 199 -0.30 -12.77 -1.62
CA TYR A 199 0.06 -12.71 -0.20
C TYR A 199 -0.21 -11.31 0.34
N ILE A 200 -0.90 -11.22 1.47
CA ILE A 200 -1.24 -9.97 2.14
C ILE A 200 -0.72 -10.00 3.57
N ARG A 201 -0.11 -8.90 4.00
CA ARG A 201 0.27 -8.67 5.40
C ARG A 201 -0.24 -7.31 5.86
N LEU A 202 -0.89 -7.26 7.02
CA LEU A 202 -1.26 -6.01 7.68
C LEU A 202 -0.53 -5.96 9.02
N SER A 203 0.25 -4.90 9.23
CA SER A 203 1.00 -4.69 10.47
C SER A 203 0.54 -3.40 11.15
N CYS A 204 0.38 -3.42 12.48
CA CYS A 204 0.11 -2.23 13.29
C CYS A 204 1.35 -1.88 14.11
N PHE A 205 1.81 -0.64 13.98
CA PHE A 205 2.96 -0.09 14.72
C PHE A 205 2.55 0.78 15.91
N GLY A 206 1.25 0.85 16.19
CA GLY A 206 0.69 1.67 17.27
C GLY A 206 0.86 3.18 17.06
N LYS A 207 0.88 3.93 18.17
CA LYS A 207 0.81 5.40 18.19
C LYS A 207 2.20 6.07 18.15
N SER A 208 3.23 5.38 18.64
CA SER A 208 4.51 5.98 18.99
C SER A 208 5.31 6.48 17.78
N ILE A 209 5.10 5.90 16.60
CA ILE A 209 5.88 6.27 15.41
C ILE A 209 5.39 7.61 14.82
N LEU A 210 4.12 7.98 15.02
CA LEU A 210 3.58 9.22 14.45
C LEU A 210 4.17 10.49 15.10
N SER A 211 4.53 10.42 16.39
CA SER A 211 5.17 11.55 17.08
C SER A 211 6.55 11.87 16.52
N ASP A 212 7.35 10.84 16.17
CA ASP A 212 8.73 11.03 15.74
C ASP A 212 8.82 11.62 14.32
N PHE A 213 7.90 11.23 13.43
CA PHE A 213 7.78 11.86 12.11
C PHE A 213 7.32 13.31 12.21
N SER A 214 6.40 13.64 13.11
CA SER A 214 5.97 15.03 13.32
C SER A 214 7.08 15.91 13.89
N TYR A 215 7.93 15.35 14.76
CA TYR A 215 9.07 16.05 15.34
C TYR A 215 10.14 16.40 14.28
N MET A 216 10.43 15.47 13.37
CA MET A 216 11.35 15.70 12.25
C MET A 216 10.90 16.82 11.32
N HIS A 217 9.59 16.97 11.08
CA HIS A 217 9.05 18.05 10.26
C HIS A 217 9.13 19.42 10.96
N THR A 218 8.85 19.45 12.26
CA THR A 218 8.86 20.69 13.05
C THR A 218 10.27 21.29 13.17
N GLU A 219 11.31 20.45 13.30
CA GLU A 219 12.71 20.89 13.34
C GLU A 219 13.18 21.43 11.98
N ARG A 220 12.70 20.87 10.86
CA ARG A 220 12.99 21.39 9.52
C ARG A 220 12.41 22.80 9.31
N GLU A 221 11.19 23.04 9.78
CA GLU A 221 10.56 24.37 9.70
C GLU A 221 11.28 25.41 10.58
N LYS A 222 11.67 25.03 11.81
CA LYS A 222 12.46 25.91 12.69
C LYS A 222 13.83 26.26 12.11
N SER A 223 14.54 25.30 11.51
CA SER A 223 15.83 25.55 10.86
C SER A 223 15.72 26.52 9.67
N THR A 224 14.61 26.43 8.92
CA THR A 224 14.31 27.33 7.79
C THR A 224 13.95 28.73 8.28
N GLN A 225 13.26 28.83 9.41
CA GLN A 225 12.90 30.11 10.04
C GLN A 225 14.11 30.81 10.67
N MET A 226 15.08 30.05 11.21
CA MET A 226 16.32 30.57 11.77
C MET A 226 17.26 31.12 10.68
N LYS A 227 17.32 30.47 9.51
CA LYS A 227 18.07 30.96 8.33
C LYS A 227 17.53 32.30 7.79
N ARG A 228 16.23 32.58 7.95
CA ARG A 228 15.60 33.85 7.55
C ARG A 228 15.82 35.00 8.52
N ARG A 229 16.23 34.74 9.76
CA ARG A 229 16.56 35.80 10.74
C ARG A 229 17.99 36.30 10.63
N CYS A 230 18.91 35.54 10.03
CA CYS A 230 20.29 36.00 9.79
C CYS A 230 20.43 36.95 8.59
N CYS A 231 19.42 37.11 7.73
CA CYS A 231 19.50 37.99 6.55
C CYS A 231 18.86 39.38 6.74
N ARG A 232 18.52 39.78 7.97
CA ARG A 232 18.00 41.14 8.27
C ARG A 232 19.06 42.15 8.73
N GLY A 233 20.34 41.83 8.56
CA GLY A 233 21.45 42.78 8.66
C GLY A 233 22.22 42.78 7.36
N GLY A 234 22.00 43.79 6.51
CA GLY A 234 22.66 43.91 5.22
C GLY A 234 24.18 43.93 5.36
N LYS A 235 24.83 42.89 4.83
CA LYS A 235 26.15 42.96 4.19
C LYS A 235 26.26 41.77 3.24
N MET A 236 26.32 42.12 1.96
CA MET A 236 26.52 41.24 0.83
C MET A 236 27.96 40.71 0.92
N CYS A 237 28.14 39.44 1.28
CA CYS A 237 29.42 38.75 1.14
C CYS A 237 29.43 38.09 -0.25
N TYR A 238 30.27 38.62 -1.14
CA TYR A 238 30.67 37.90 -2.35
C TYR A 238 31.72 36.87 -1.97
N LEU A 239 31.53 35.63 -2.42
CA LEU A 239 32.54 34.73 -2.97
C LEU A 239 31.82 33.73 -3.87
#